data_AF-A0A445MY71-F1
#
_entry.id   AF-A0A445MY71-F1
#
_cell.length_a   1.000
_cell.length_b   1.000
_cell.length_c   1.000
_cell.angle_alpha   90.00
_cell.angle_beta   90.00
_cell.angle_gamma   90.00
#
_symmetry.space_group_name_H-M   'P 1'
#
loop_
_entity.id
_entity.type
_entity.pdbx_description
1 polymer ?
#
loop_
_entity_poly.entity_id
_entity_poly.type
_entity_poly.pdbx_seq_one_letter_code
_entity_poly.pdbx_strand_id
1 'polypeptide(L)'
;MTLLSDPEKAAASGDVRELILASSQEAALLRAVPGERLYGSDDASFTEVETFPLEFIETPPEDLANKIDATACVLPGLDVRPEDRVRSGTDVFRVQTVVEERLFGVVTHKVLKLVRQHGS
;
A
#
# COMPACT_ATOMS: atom_id res chain seq x y z
N MET A 1 -12.21 -6.77 31.08
CA MET A 1 -12.94 -5.75 30.30
C MET A 1 -12.51 -5.88 28.85
N THR A 2 -13.43 -6.29 27.98
CA THR A 2 -13.25 -6.21 26.52
C THR A 2 -13.66 -4.81 26.08
N LEU A 3 -12.75 -4.09 25.41
CA LEU A 3 -12.94 -2.69 25.01
C LEU A 3 -14.11 -2.50 24.04
N LEU A 4 -14.42 -3.50 23.22
CA LEU A 4 -15.56 -3.56 22.30
C LEU A 4 -16.02 -5.00 22.08
N SER A 5 -17.29 -5.18 21.72
CA SER A 5 -17.84 -6.43 21.18
C SER A 5 -17.38 -6.68 19.74
N ASP A 6 -17.53 -7.91 19.25
CA ASP A 6 -17.09 -8.26 17.90
C ASP A 6 -17.87 -7.53 16.78
N PRO A 7 -19.19 -7.29 16.89
CA PRO A 7 -19.90 -6.43 15.94
C PRO A 7 -19.36 -4.99 15.89
N GLU A 8 -18.99 -4.41 17.03
CA GLU A 8 -18.45 -3.05 17.10
C GLU A 8 -17.04 -2.97 16.48
N LYS A 9 -16.22 -4.00 16.66
CA LYS A 9 -14.92 -4.11 15.96
C LYS A 9 -15.11 -4.23 14.44
N ALA A 10 -16.10 -5.01 14.01
CA ALA A 10 -16.44 -5.15 12.59
C ALA A 10 -16.93 -3.82 11.99
N ALA A 11 -17.73 -3.06 12.75
CA ALA A 11 -18.17 -1.73 12.34
C ALA A 11 -16.98 -0.78 12.17
N ALA A 12 -16.05 -0.74 13.13
CA ALA A 12 -14.84 0.09 13.01
C ALA A 12 -13.98 -0.24 11.77
N SER A 13 -13.81 -1.52 11.44
CA SER A 13 -13.15 -1.92 10.19
C SER A 13 -13.95 -1.53 8.95
N GLY A 14 -15.28 -1.58 9.02
CA GLY A 14 -16.19 -1.14 7.97
C GLY A 14 -16.06 0.35 7.69
N ASP A 15 -16.07 1.17 8.74
CA ASP A 15 -15.94 2.63 8.64
C ASP A 15 -14.62 3.03 7.97
N VAL A 16 -13.50 2.43 8.37
CA VAL A 16 -12.19 2.66 7.74
C VAL A 16 -12.19 2.24 6.28
N ARG A 17 -12.82 1.10 5.95
CA ARG A 17 -12.97 0.66 4.56
C ARG A 17 -13.77 1.68 3.75
N GLU A 18 -14.85 2.22 4.29
CA GLU A 18 -15.65 3.24 3.62
C GLU A 18 -14.86 4.52 3.37
N LEU A 19 -14.00 4.94 4.31
CA LEU A 19 -13.10 6.08 4.12
C LEU A 19 -12.12 5.87 2.96
N ILE A 20 -11.46 4.70 2.92
CA ILE A 20 -10.53 4.37 1.82
C ILE A 20 -11.26 4.38 0.47
N LEU A 21 -12.47 3.82 0.42
CA LEU A 21 -13.28 3.81 -0.80
C LEU A 21 -13.78 5.21 -1.19
N ALA A 22 -14.07 6.07 -0.23
CA ALA A 22 -14.54 7.44 -0.47
C ALA A 22 -13.47 8.32 -1.14
N SER A 23 -12.18 8.00 -0.98
CA SER A 23 -11.08 8.67 -1.69
C SER A 23 -11.24 8.60 -3.21
N SER A 24 -11.93 7.58 -3.73
CA SER A 24 -12.12 7.30 -5.16
C SER A 24 -10.81 7.21 -5.95
N GLN A 25 -9.68 6.92 -5.29
CA GLN A 25 -8.39 6.70 -5.95
C GLN A 25 -8.17 5.20 -6.15
N GLU A 26 -7.53 4.85 -7.26
CA GLU A 26 -7.18 3.47 -7.61
C GLU A 26 -5.71 3.39 -8.02
N ALA A 27 -5.09 2.25 -7.73
CA ALA A 27 -3.73 1.95 -8.15
C ALA A 27 -3.64 0.50 -8.63
N ALA A 28 -2.60 0.22 -9.42
CA ALA A 28 -2.26 -1.12 -9.86
C ALA A 28 -1.10 -1.66 -9.01
N LEU A 29 -1.25 -2.88 -8.50
CA LEU A 29 -0.19 -3.63 -7.85
C LEU A 29 0.63 -4.36 -8.92
N LEU A 30 1.92 -4.09 -8.96
CA LEU A 30 2.85 -4.73 -9.88
C LEU A 30 3.83 -5.60 -9.06
N ARG A 31 4.03 -6.84 -9.50
CA ARG A 31 4.93 -7.80 -8.84
C ARG A 31 5.98 -8.31 -9.80
N ALA A 32 7.21 -8.45 -9.31
CA ALA A 32 8.30 -9.00 -10.09
C ALA A 32 7.99 -10.45 -10.54
N VAL A 33 8.23 -10.75 -11.82
CA VAL A 33 8.06 -12.10 -12.37
C VAL A 33 9.21 -12.99 -11.84
N PRO A 34 8.90 -14.11 -11.15
CA PRO A 34 9.94 -15.02 -10.67
C PRO A 34 10.68 -15.68 -11.85
N GLY A 35 12.02 -15.66 -11.83
CA GLY A 35 12.84 -16.41 -12.79
C GLY A 35 13.72 -15.58 -13.73
N GLU A 36 13.51 -14.27 -13.82
CA GLU A 36 14.31 -13.39 -14.70
C GLU A 36 15.56 -12.80 -14.03
N ARG A 37 15.78 -13.04 -12.72
CA ARG A 37 17.02 -12.65 -12.01
C ARG A 37 18.21 -13.56 -12.34
N LEU A 38 18.30 -14.03 -13.57
CA LEU A 38 19.46 -14.76 -14.07
C LEU A 38 20.50 -13.72 -14.47
N TYR A 39 21.59 -13.62 -13.71
CA TYR A 39 22.77 -12.78 -13.98
C TYR A 39 22.63 -11.28 -13.69
N GLY A 40 22.20 -10.90 -12.48
CA GLY A 40 22.52 -9.57 -11.93
C GLY A 40 22.07 -8.35 -12.75
N SER A 41 21.13 -8.53 -13.70
CA SER A 41 20.47 -7.43 -14.38
C SER A 41 19.34 -6.91 -13.49
N ASP A 42 19.35 -5.61 -13.20
CA ASP A 42 18.28 -4.91 -12.46
C ASP A 42 16.96 -4.81 -13.23
N ASP A 43 16.91 -5.30 -14.47
CA ASP A 43 15.70 -5.39 -15.31
C ASP A 43 14.83 -6.59 -14.93
N ALA A 44 14.35 -6.60 -13.68
CA ALA A 44 13.26 -7.50 -13.32
C ALA A 44 11.98 -7.03 -14.03
N SER A 45 11.35 -7.90 -14.83
CA SER A 45 10.02 -7.61 -15.38
C SER A 45 8.99 -7.62 -14.25
N PHE A 46 8.08 -6.65 -14.27
CA PHE A 46 6.94 -6.59 -13.35
C PHE A 46 5.65 -6.87 -14.11
N THR A 47 4.78 -7.70 -13.52
CA THR A 47 3.44 -7.97 -14.04
C THR A 47 2.40 -7.36 -13.13
N GLU A 48 1.29 -6.91 -13.70
CA GLU A 48 0.14 -6.43 -12.95
C GLU A 48 -0.59 -7.59 -12.30
N VAL A 49 -0.73 -7.54 -10.98
CA VAL A 49 -1.40 -8.55 -10.18
C VAL A 49 -2.89 -8.24 -10.08
N GLU A 50 -3.21 -7.02 -9.66
CA GLU A 50 -4.59 -6.54 -9.47
C GLU A 50 -4.63 -5.01 -9.40
N THR A 51 -5.82 -4.44 -9.60
CA THR A 51 -6.13 -3.05 -9.25
C THR A 51 -6.85 -3.00 -7.91
N PHE A 52 -6.55 -1.97 -7.11
CA PHE A 52 -7.10 -1.84 -5.77
C PHE A 52 -7.39 -0.39 -5.40
N PRO A 53 -8.42 -0.14 -4.57
CA PRO A 53 -8.67 1.18 -4.01
C PRO A 53 -7.66 1.49 -2.92
N LEU A 54 -7.21 2.74 -2.88
CA LEU A 54 -6.30 3.24 -1.87
C LEU A 54 -6.63 4.69 -1.55
N GLU A 55 -6.33 5.13 -0.34
CA GLU A 55 -6.19 6.55 -0.06
C GLU A 55 -4.70 6.90 -0.16
N PHE A 56 -4.34 7.76 -1.10
CA PHE A 56 -2.95 8.09 -1.44
C PHE A 56 -2.60 9.50 -1.00
N ILE A 57 -1.54 9.62 -0.21
CA ILE A 57 -1.06 10.86 0.40
C ILE A 57 0.41 11.03 0.05
N GLU A 58 0.73 11.98 -0.82
CA GLU A 58 2.12 12.37 -1.08
C GLU A 58 2.69 13.12 0.13
N THR A 59 3.91 12.76 0.54
CA THR A 59 4.56 13.45 1.65
C THR A 59 5.12 14.78 1.14
N PRO A 60 4.84 15.92 1.80
CA PRO A 60 5.42 17.19 1.42
C PRO A 60 6.96 17.13 1.45
N PRO A 61 7.67 17.80 0.52
CA PRO A 61 9.13 17.72 0.42
C PRO A 61 9.89 18.13 1.70
N GLU A 62 9.26 18.91 2.58
CA GLU A 62 9.81 19.39 3.85
C GLU A 62 9.93 18.29 4.93
N ASP A 63 9.22 17.18 4.80
CA ASP A 63 9.20 16.05 5.75
C ASP A 63 10.01 14.82 5.27
N LEU A 64 10.82 14.99 4.20
CA LEU A 64 11.65 13.93 3.57
C LEU A 64 12.76 13.34 4.46
N ALA A 65 12.85 13.73 5.73
CA ALA A 65 13.82 13.19 6.69
C ALA A 65 13.81 11.64 6.77
N ASN A 66 12.69 11.00 6.39
CA ASN A 66 12.50 9.55 6.45
C ASN A 66 12.67 8.79 5.12
N LYS A 67 13.05 9.44 4.01
CA LYS A 67 13.24 8.79 2.68
C LYS A 67 11.99 8.09 2.13
N ILE A 68 10.80 8.58 2.47
CA ILE A 68 9.51 8.09 1.98
C ILE A 68 8.88 9.23 1.20
N ASP A 69 8.47 8.97 -0.04
CA ASP A 69 7.89 9.98 -0.93
C ASP A 69 6.37 10.04 -0.83
N ALA A 70 5.73 8.91 -0.47
CA ALA A 70 4.29 8.84 -0.30
C ALA A 70 3.88 7.77 0.71
N THR A 71 2.66 7.94 1.24
CA THR A 71 1.99 6.94 2.06
C THR A 71 0.66 6.57 1.41
N ALA A 72 0.31 5.29 1.44
CA ALA A 72 -0.98 4.81 0.96
C ALA A 72 -1.70 3.95 2.00
N CYS A 73 -2.96 4.24 2.26
CA CYS A 73 -3.83 3.39 3.08
C CYS A 73 -4.62 2.45 2.15
N VAL A 74 -4.50 1.14 2.39
CA VAL A 74 -5.11 0.10 1.55
C VAL A 74 -5.93 -0.87 2.38
N LEU A 75 -6.85 -1.57 1.72
CA LEU A 75 -7.69 -2.57 2.38
C LEU A 75 -6.83 -3.70 2.98
N PRO A 76 -7.25 -4.25 4.14
CA PRO A 76 -6.44 -5.23 4.86
C PRO A 76 -6.27 -6.55 4.09
N GLY A 77 -7.19 -6.86 3.17
CA GLY A 77 -7.14 -8.05 2.32
C GLY A 77 -6.13 -8.01 1.19
N LEU A 78 -5.55 -6.85 0.86
CA LEU A 78 -4.59 -6.72 -0.24
C LEU A 78 -3.30 -7.51 0.08
N ASP A 79 -2.91 -8.43 -0.80
CA ASP A 79 -1.63 -9.17 -0.73
C ASP A 79 -0.49 -8.30 -1.29
N VAL A 80 -0.24 -7.16 -0.65
CA VAL A 80 0.90 -6.30 -0.97
C VAL A 80 2.11 -6.66 -0.11
N ARG A 81 3.30 -6.65 -0.72
CA ARG A 81 4.56 -7.06 -0.11
C ARG A 81 5.63 -5.98 -0.30
N PRO A 82 6.66 -5.93 0.56
CA PRO A 82 7.85 -5.14 0.27
C PRO A 82 8.45 -5.51 -1.09
N GLU A 83 9.00 -4.52 -1.79
CA GLU A 83 9.53 -4.60 -3.17
C GLU A 83 8.48 -4.75 -4.29
N ASP A 84 7.19 -4.95 -3.98
CA ASP A 84 6.15 -4.74 -4.97
C ASP A 84 6.15 -3.26 -5.41
N ARG A 85 5.60 -2.99 -6.60
CA ARG A 85 5.42 -1.62 -7.09
C ARG A 85 3.93 -1.26 -7.10
N VAL A 86 3.63 -0.03 -6.73
CA VAL A 86 2.30 0.57 -6.81
C VAL A 86 2.36 1.60 -7.93
N ARG A 87 1.56 1.41 -8.97
CA ARG A 87 1.42 2.38 -10.05
C ARG A 87 0.13 3.16 -9.83
N SER A 88 0.27 4.47 -9.63
CA SER A 88 -0.83 5.42 -9.45
C SER A 88 -0.72 6.49 -10.52
N GLY A 89 -1.65 6.49 -11.48
CA GLY A 89 -1.55 7.35 -12.66
C GLY A 89 -0.28 7.09 -13.47
N THR A 90 0.52 8.13 -13.67
CA THR A 90 1.81 8.07 -14.40
C THR A 90 2.99 7.67 -13.52
N ASP A 91 2.80 7.66 -12.20
CA ASP A 91 3.88 7.46 -11.24
C ASP A 91 3.95 6.02 -10.77
N VAL A 92 5.19 5.55 -10.58
CA VAL A 92 5.48 4.23 -10.04
C VAL A 92 6.23 4.40 -8.74
N PHE A 93 5.71 3.76 -7.70
CA PHE A 93 6.30 3.75 -6.37
C PHE A 93 6.69 2.33 -6.00
N ARG A 94 7.83 2.17 -5.33
CA ARG A 94 8.22 0.91 -4.71
C ARG A 94 7.73 0.89 -3.27
N VAL A 95 7.15 -0.23 -2.86
CA VAL A 95 6.75 -0.49 -1.48
C VAL A 95 8.01 -0.77 -0.66
N GLN A 96 8.36 0.14 0.24
CA GLN A 96 9.46 -0.04 1.19
C GLN A 96 9.02 -0.88 2.39
N THR A 97 7.85 -0.56 2.95
CA THR A 97 7.31 -1.22 4.14
C THR A 97 5.79 -1.31 4.05
N VAL A 98 5.24 -2.42 4.56
CA VAL A 98 3.80 -2.62 4.77
C VAL A 98 3.57 -2.69 6.27
N VAL A 99 2.72 -1.82 6.81
CA VAL A 99 2.36 -1.78 8.23
C VAL A 99 0.88 -2.14 8.37
N GLU A 100 0.56 -3.10 9.23
CA GLU A 100 -0.84 -3.43 9.55
C GLU A 100 -1.34 -2.56 10.70
N GLU A 101 -2.28 -1.69 10.41
CA GLU A 101 -2.92 -0.83 11.41
C GLU A 101 -4.06 -1.56 12.10
N ARG A 102 -4.07 -1.47 13.43
CA ARG A 102 -5.00 -2.21 14.28
C ARG A 102 -5.80 -1.25 15.14
N LEU A 103 -7.11 -1.37 15.06
CA LEU A 103 -8.03 -0.75 16.00
C LEU A 103 -8.74 -1.85 16.79
N PHE A 104 -8.73 -1.73 18.11
CA PHE A 104 -9.40 -2.68 19.02
C PHE A 104 -9.02 -4.16 18.82
N GLY A 105 -7.78 -4.41 18.39
CA GLY A 105 -7.22 -5.75 18.16
C GLY A 105 -7.53 -6.37 16.79
N VAL A 106 -8.21 -5.65 15.89
CA VAL A 106 -8.50 -6.09 14.52
C VAL A 106 -7.71 -5.25 13.53
N VAL A 107 -7.17 -5.89 12.49
CA VAL A 107 -6.51 -5.17 11.39
C VAL A 107 -7.56 -4.47 10.56
N THR A 108 -7.56 -3.14 10.57
CA THR A 108 -8.55 -2.33 9.86
C THR A 108 -8.11 -2.00 8.43
N HIS A 109 -6.82 -1.73 8.26
CA HIS A 109 -6.22 -1.36 6.99
C HIS A 109 -4.70 -1.61 7.05
N LYS A 110 -4.03 -1.50 5.91
CA LYS A 110 -2.57 -1.49 5.83
C LYS A 110 -2.10 -0.12 5.38
N VAL A 111 -0.98 0.32 5.91
CA VAL A 111 -0.28 1.55 5.51
C VAL A 111 0.99 1.16 4.76
N LEU A 112 1.11 1.64 3.53
CA LEU A 112 2.26 1.43 2.67
C LEU A 112 3.17 2.64 2.73
N LYS A 113 4.44 2.41 3.01
CA LYS A 113 5.50 3.41 2.87
C LYS A 113 6.11 3.29 1.48
N LEU A 114 5.96 4.32 0.68
CA LEU A 114 6.23 4.29 -0.75
C LEU A 114 7.41 5.20 -1.10
N VAL A 115 8.29 4.70 -1.96
CA VAL A 115 9.42 5.45 -2.52
C VAL A 115 9.20 5.59 -4.01
N ARG A 116 9.17 6.82 -4.51
CA ARG A 116 8.98 7.13 -5.92
C ARG A 116 10.16 6.58 -6.72
N GLN A 117 9.85 5.85 -7.79
CA GLN A 117 10.87 5.46 -8.75
C GLN A 117 10.96 6.54 -9.82
N HIS A 118 12.04 7.30 -9.80
CA HIS A 118 12.41 8.14 -10.94
C HIS A 118 12.98 7.22 -12.02
N GLY A 119 12.37 7.23 -13.20
CA GLY A 119 12.92 6.53 -14.36
C GLY A 119 14.35 7.01 -14.63
N SER A 120 15.25 6.06 -14.86
CA SER A 120 16.60 6.30 -15.38
C SER A 120 16.55 6.88 -16.78
#